data_AF-A0A968NBW0-F1
#
_entry.id   AF-A0A968NBW0-F1
#
_cell.length_a   1.000
_cell.length_b   1.000
_cell.length_c   1.000
_cell.angle_alpha   90.00
_cell.angle_beta   90.00
_cell.angle_gamma   90.00
#
_symmetry.space_group_name_H-M   'P 1'
#
loop_
_entity.id
_entity.type
_entity.pdbx_description
1 polymer ?
#
loop_
_entity_poly.entity_id
_entity_poly.type
_entity_poly.pdbx_seq_one_letter_code
_entity_poly.pdbx_strand_id
1 'polypeptide(L)'
;MGTHKTGGAASALGWWWRSGEALACGGLLLAAGAVGLAAMLGMLDAWTRTAALGSIALAVGLVLLPRIPALLHTPRRRVAVLVGTLGLLWLGGAMLPAVPTAASPVPELPASATGPLAPLAQDAGSVTFVAPPRISPALFAQLLQHGVGGGTSPAAPHADDLYNIIVSYGLDPAVALAFFAQESQFCTAGLCAQYGMNNWGMTRAARVSQRVGGVVRTYNGNFVSYASWQDGMRDWCELILYGYVNKGADTVAKAIPIYAPAFDGNQPEIYIQQVHRRVAAWQGIDPETWNNNPSRYRKYPDLESGLMIETFRASGLDYQPTWAFHQFVMNEAKAGRPLGSPLGKAERIEINGQLYMVQPFALDTVYTPLASVESQTNWSDVRRMNGLLIGGGQ
;
A
#
# COMPACT_ATOMS: atom_id res chain seq x y z
N MET A 1 39.49 40.34 43.30
CA MET A 1 38.30 40.07 44.14
C MET A 1 37.09 40.27 43.23
N GLY A 2 36.61 39.21 42.59
CA GLY A 2 35.53 39.28 41.60
C GLY A 2 34.76 37.96 41.59
N THR A 3 33.56 37.98 42.16
CA THR A 3 32.66 36.83 42.24
C THR A 3 31.76 36.83 41.00
N HIS A 4 31.93 35.82 40.14
CA HIS A 4 31.05 35.59 38.99
C HIS A 4 29.76 34.90 39.43
N LYS A 5 28.62 35.48 39.06
CA LYS A 5 27.25 35.02 39.32
C LYS A 5 26.93 33.72 38.55
N THR A 6 26.69 32.62 39.26
CA THR A 6 25.98 31.42 38.76
C THR A 6 24.52 31.47 39.24
N GLY A 7 23.62 32.14 38.51
CA GLY A 7 22.22 32.33 38.93
C GLY A 7 21.14 32.08 37.88
N GLY A 8 21.49 31.77 36.62
CA GLY A 8 20.52 31.73 35.51
C GLY A 8 19.74 30.42 35.32
N ALA A 9 20.35 29.26 35.57
CA ALA A 9 19.71 27.98 35.25
C ALA A 9 18.68 27.53 36.32
N ALA A 10 18.90 27.89 37.59
CA ALA A 10 18.00 27.54 38.69
C ALA A 10 16.66 28.31 38.63
N SER A 11 16.66 29.53 38.07
CA SER A 11 15.45 30.35 37.95
C SER A 11 14.52 29.87 36.83
N ALA A 12 15.08 29.38 35.71
CA ALA A 12 14.31 28.88 34.57
C ALA A 12 13.54 27.58 34.92
N LEU A 13 14.22 26.63 35.57
CA LEU A 13 13.54 25.41 36.06
C LEU A 13 12.48 25.76 37.11
N GLY A 14 12.81 26.62 38.07
CA GLY A 14 11.87 27.03 39.12
C GLY A 14 10.61 27.72 38.58
N TRP A 15 10.75 28.51 37.52
CA TRP A 15 9.61 29.12 36.83
C TRP A 15 8.75 28.09 36.07
N TRP A 16 9.39 27.16 35.36
CA TRP A 16 8.68 26.10 34.62
C TRP A 16 7.76 25.29 35.54
N TRP A 17 8.27 24.86 36.69
CA TRP A 17 7.51 24.07 37.66
C TRP A 17 6.41 24.86 38.39
N ARG A 18 6.55 26.18 38.54
CA ARG A 18 5.55 27.03 39.22
C ARG A 18 4.43 27.51 38.30
N SER A 19 4.74 27.76 37.02
CA SER A 19 3.81 28.45 36.12
C SER A 19 3.83 27.92 34.69
N GLY A 20 4.99 27.53 34.16
CA GLY A 20 5.11 27.06 32.77
C GLY A 20 4.30 25.81 32.46
N GLU A 21 4.30 24.84 33.38
CA GLU A 21 3.56 23.57 33.19
C GLU A 21 2.04 23.78 33.16
N ALA A 22 1.49 24.58 34.08
CA ALA A 22 0.05 24.86 34.11
C ALA A 22 -0.41 25.59 32.84
N LEU A 23 0.41 26.51 32.34
CA LEU A 23 0.16 27.22 31.08
C LEU A 23 0.23 26.28 29.87
N ALA A 24 1.22 25.37 29.82
CA ALA A 24 1.35 24.38 28.75
C ALA A 24 0.15 23.41 28.73
N CYS A 25 -0.26 22.90 29.88
CA CYS A 25 -1.44 22.03 30.00
C CYS A 25 -2.74 22.77 29.62
N GLY A 26 -2.90 24.02 30.05
CA GLY A 26 -4.04 24.86 29.65
C GLY A 26 -4.09 25.11 28.14
N GLY A 27 -2.95 25.40 27.52
CA GLY A 27 -2.84 25.55 26.07
C GLY A 27 -3.20 24.28 25.29
N LEU A 28 -2.74 23.12 25.76
CA LEU A 28 -3.05 21.82 25.14
C LEU A 28 -4.54 21.44 25.28
N LEU A 29 -5.18 21.77 26.40
CA LEU A 29 -6.63 21.58 26.57
C LEU A 29 -7.44 22.47 25.63
N LEU A 30 -7.04 23.74 25.48
CA LEU A 30 -7.68 24.65 24.52
C LEU A 30 -7.50 24.16 23.08
N ALA A 31 -6.31 23.67 22.72
CA ALA A 31 -6.05 23.08 21.41
C ALA A 31 -6.92 21.83 21.14
N ALA A 32 -7.05 20.94 22.14
CA ALA A 32 -7.92 19.77 22.04
C ALA A 32 -9.40 20.16 21.85
N GLY A 33 -9.87 21.16 22.60
CA GLY A 33 -11.22 21.71 22.46
C GLY A 33 -11.47 22.32 21.09
N ALA A 34 -10.49 23.06 20.54
CA ALA A 34 -10.57 23.65 19.21
C ALA A 34 -10.63 22.59 18.10
N VAL A 35 -9.82 21.51 18.21
CA VAL A 35 -9.87 20.37 17.28
C VAL A 35 -11.22 19.65 17.36
N GLY A 36 -11.76 19.46 18.57
CA GLY A 36 -13.08 18.88 18.77
C GLY A 36 -14.20 19.72 18.15
N LEU A 37 -14.18 21.04 18.35
CA LEU A 37 -15.15 21.96 17.75
C LEU A 37 -15.06 21.97 16.21
N ALA A 38 -13.85 22.04 15.66
CA ALA A 38 -13.63 22.00 14.20
C ALA A 38 -14.07 20.66 13.59
N ALA A 39 -13.88 19.54 14.31
CA ALA A 39 -14.39 18.23 13.93
C ALA A 39 -15.93 18.17 13.93
N MET A 40 -16.58 18.74 14.95
CA MET A 40 -18.05 18.82 15.04
C MET A 40 -18.64 19.68 13.92
N LEU A 41 -17.94 20.73 13.51
CA LEU A 41 -18.33 21.62 12.41
C LEU A 41 -17.98 21.05 11.01
N GLY A 42 -17.42 19.83 10.92
CA GLY A 42 -17.05 19.20 9.66
C GLY A 42 -15.89 19.87 8.93
N MET A 43 -15.13 20.74 9.59
CA MET A 43 -14.03 21.50 9.00
C MET A 43 -12.75 20.67 8.85
N LEU A 44 -12.71 19.48 9.45
CA LEU A 44 -11.56 18.59 9.44
C LEU A 44 -11.96 17.20 8.91
N ASP A 45 -11.23 16.71 7.93
CA ASP A 45 -11.35 15.32 7.46
C ASP A 45 -10.87 14.32 8.53
N ALA A 46 -11.14 13.03 8.33
CA ALA A 46 -10.78 11.99 9.30
C ALA A 46 -9.26 11.96 9.60
N TRP A 47 -8.42 12.15 8.59
CA TRP A 47 -6.97 12.11 8.74
C TRP A 47 -6.45 13.32 9.53
N THR A 48 -6.90 14.53 9.17
CA THR A 48 -6.50 15.77 9.84
C THR A 48 -6.93 15.76 11.32
N ARG A 49 -8.09 15.20 11.64
CA ARG A 49 -8.54 14.99 13.03
C ARG A 49 -7.61 14.05 13.80
N THR A 50 -7.29 12.88 13.22
CA THR A 50 -6.42 11.89 13.86
C THR A 50 -5.00 12.42 14.06
N ALA A 51 -4.45 13.12 13.08
CA ALA A 51 -3.11 13.71 13.16
C ALA A 51 -3.04 14.84 14.21
N ALA A 52 -4.07 15.70 14.28
CA ALA A 52 -4.14 16.79 15.26
C ALA A 52 -4.26 16.25 16.70
N LEU A 53 -5.14 15.28 16.93
CA LEU A 53 -5.29 14.64 18.24
C LEU A 53 -4.03 13.86 18.64
N GLY A 54 -3.39 13.15 17.71
CA GLY A 54 -2.13 12.46 17.96
C GLY A 54 -0.99 13.40 18.34
N SER A 55 -0.89 14.55 17.68
CA SER A 55 0.11 15.58 18.00
C SER A 55 -0.11 16.20 19.39
N ILE A 56 -1.36 16.46 19.77
CA ILE A 56 -1.71 16.94 21.11
C ILE A 56 -1.37 15.88 22.17
N ALA A 57 -1.69 14.62 21.92
CA ALA A 57 -1.37 13.52 22.83
C ALA A 57 0.15 13.36 23.05
N LEU A 58 0.95 13.50 21.98
CA LEU A 58 2.40 13.47 22.05
C LEU A 58 2.96 14.67 22.85
N ALA A 59 2.42 15.86 22.64
CA ALA A 59 2.80 17.07 23.39
C ALA A 59 2.45 16.94 24.88
N VAL A 60 1.27 16.41 25.22
CA VAL A 60 0.90 16.08 26.62
C VAL A 60 1.88 15.08 27.22
N GLY A 61 2.23 14.03 26.47
CA GLY A 61 3.22 13.04 26.90
C GLY A 61 4.58 13.65 27.21
N LEU A 62 5.07 14.57 26.38
CA LEU A 62 6.34 15.28 26.59
C LEU A 62 6.31 16.22 27.80
N VAL A 63 5.19 16.93 28.04
CA VAL A 63 5.03 17.81 29.21
C VAL A 63 4.96 17.01 30.51
N LEU A 64 4.36 15.81 30.48
CA LEU A 64 4.19 14.96 31.67
C LEU A 64 5.38 14.02 31.92
N LEU A 65 6.23 13.77 30.93
CA LEU A 65 7.42 12.91 31.04
C LEU A 65 8.28 13.18 32.29
N PRO A 66 8.57 14.43 32.68
CA PRO A 66 9.38 14.75 33.85
C PRO A 66 8.67 14.41 35.19
N ARG A 67 7.35 14.28 35.19
CA ARG A 67 6.51 13.98 36.36
C ARG A 67 6.34 12.47 36.58
N ILE A 68 6.65 11.65 35.57
CA ILE A 68 6.49 10.19 35.62
C ILE A 68 7.16 9.58 36.87
N PRO A 69 8.41 9.94 37.25
CA PRO A 69 9.03 9.39 38.46
C PRO A 69 8.25 9.73 39.75
N ALA A 70 7.78 10.98 39.87
CA ALA A 70 7.02 11.46 41.04
C ALA A 70 5.57 10.90 41.10
N LEU A 71 4.96 10.68 39.94
CA LEU A 71 3.62 10.07 39.81
C LEU A 71 3.67 8.57 40.10
N LEU A 72 4.77 7.90 39.77
CA LEU A 72 4.95 6.47 40.02
C LEU A 72 5.58 6.17 41.40
N HIS A 73 5.83 7.16 42.25
CA HIS A 73 6.46 6.91 43.56
C HIS A 73 5.55 6.21 44.58
N THR A 74 4.21 6.32 44.44
CA THR A 74 3.28 5.68 45.37
C THR A 74 2.31 4.75 44.65
N PRO A 75 2.01 3.55 45.19
CA PRO A 75 1.15 2.56 44.53
C PRO A 75 -0.26 3.07 44.25
N ARG A 76 -0.82 3.94 45.11
CA ARG A 76 -2.13 4.59 44.88
C ARG A 76 -2.13 5.51 43.66
N ARG A 77 -1.05 6.25 43.41
CA ARG A 77 -0.93 7.13 42.25
C ARG A 77 -0.69 6.35 40.96
N ARG A 78 0.00 5.21 41.02
CA ARG A 78 0.15 4.28 39.88
C ARG A 78 -1.20 3.78 39.38
N VAL A 79 -2.07 3.35 40.30
CA VAL A 79 -3.42 2.88 39.97
C VAL A 79 -4.26 4.02 39.39
N ALA A 80 -4.20 5.22 39.96
CA ALA A 80 -4.92 6.37 39.43
C ALA A 80 -4.49 6.76 38.00
N VAL A 81 -3.19 6.72 37.70
CA VAL A 81 -2.67 6.98 36.34
C VAL A 81 -3.09 5.88 35.36
N LEU A 82 -3.05 4.62 35.76
CA LEU A 82 -3.53 3.49 34.94
C LEU A 82 -5.03 3.59 34.64
N VAL A 83 -5.85 3.88 35.65
CA VAL A 83 -7.30 4.05 35.47
C VAL A 83 -7.60 5.27 34.60
N GLY A 84 -6.89 6.39 34.79
CA GLY A 84 -7.07 7.59 33.98
C GLY A 84 -6.65 7.40 32.52
N THR A 85 -5.54 6.71 32.26
CA THR A 85 -5.07 6.41 30.89
C THR A 85 -5.97 5.41 30.18
N LEU A 86 -6.44 4.37 30.87
CA LEU A 86 -7.44 3.44 30.33
C LEU A 86 -8.78 4.14 30.06
N GLY A 87 -9.21 5.05 30.94
CA GLY A 87 -10.42 5.85 30.74
C GLY A 87 -10.33 6.80 29.53
N LEU A 88 -9.17 7.43 29.32
CA LEU A 88 -8.89 8.28 28.15
C LEU A 88 -8.81 7.48 26.85
N LEU A 89 -8.22 6.27 26.88
CA LEU A 89 -8.22 5.34 25.73
C LEU A 89 -9.64 4.86 25.40
N TRP A 90 -10.49 4.65 26.42
CA TRP A 90 -11.87 4.24 26.24
C TRP A 90 -12.73 5.37 25.64
N LEU A 91 -12.58 6.60 26.14
CA LEU A 91 -13.24 7.79 25.58
C LEU A 91 -12.75 8.12 24.16
N GLY A 92 -11.45 7.91 23.86
CA GLY A 92 -10.89 8.07 22.51
C GLY A 92 -11.35 6.99 21.54
N GLY A 93 -11.56 5.75 22.01
CA GLY A 93 -12.12 4.67 21.21
C GLY A 93 -13.62 4.80 20.94
N ALA A 94 -14.37 5.40 21.86
CA ALA A 94 -15.82 5.65 21.73
C ALA A 94 -16.18 6.77 20.73
N MET A 95 -15.19 7.53 20.25
CA MET A 95 -15.36 8.60 19.25
C MET A 95 -14.96 8.16 17.83
N LEU A 96 -14.55 6.91 17.63
CA LEU A 96 -14.44 6.30 16.31
C LEU A 96 -15.84 5.83 15.87
N PRO A 97 -16.32 6.14 14.66
CA PRO A 97 -17.55 5.56 14.17
C PRO A 97 -17.38 4.03 14.12
N ALA A 98 -18.33 3.31 14.72
CA ALA A 98 -18.40 1.87 14.59
C ALA A 98 -18.44 1.53 13.10
N VAL A 99 -17.46 0.75 12.63
CA VAL A 99 -17.51 0.14 11.30
C VAL A 99 -18.74 -0.77 11.29
N PRO A 100 -19.76 -0.53 10.46
CA PRO A 100 -20.89 -1.43 10.38
C PRO A 100 -20.39 -2.73 9.73
N THR A 101 -20.26 -3.79 10.50
CA THR A 101 -20.22 -5.17 10.00
C THR A 101 -21.59 -5.52 9.46
N ALA A 102 -21.89 -5.04 8.25
CA ALA A 102 -22.99 -5.55 7.46
C ALA A 102 -22.53 -6.86 6.81
N ALA A 103 -22.70 -7.97 7.53
CA ALA A 103 -22.80 -9.28 6.90
C ALA A 103 -24.12 -9.31 6.10
N SER A 104 -24.06 -8.93 4.83
CA SER A 104 -25.19 -9.16 3.93
C SER A 104 -25.18 -10.61 3.45
N PRO A 105 -26.33 -11.31 3.44
CA PRO A 105 -26.44 -12.65 2.89
C PRO A 105 -26.25 -12.59 1.37
N VAL A 106 -25.45 -13.51 0.84
CA VAL A 106 -25.21 -13.69 -0.59
C VAL A 106 -26.52 -14.17 -1.25
N PRO A 107 -27.04 -13.51 -2.31
CA PRO A 107 -28.14 -14.05 -3.09
C PRO A 107 -27.63 -15.19 -3.97
N GLU A 108 -28.26 -16.35 -3.85
CA GLU A 108 -28.10 -17.49 -4.74
C GLU A 108 -28.71 -17.14 -6.11
N LEU A 109 -27.89 -17.12 -7.18
CA LEU A 109 -28.34 -16.96 -8.57
C LEU A 109 -28.48 -18.34 -9.26
N PRO A 110 -29.42 -18.49 -10.22
CA PRO A 110 -29.89 -19.79 -10.66
C PRO A 110 -28.88 -20.51 -11.56
N ALA A 111 -28.81 -21.82 -11.35
CA ALA A 111 -28.08 -22.76 -12.19
C ALA A 111 -28.70 -22.85 -13.60
N SER A 112 -27.92 -22.51 -14.63
CA SER A 112 -27.93 -23.17 -15.95
C SER A 112 -26.92 -22.52 -16.91
N ALA A 113 -25.74 -23.13 -17.05
CA ALA A 113 -24.96 -23.15 -18.28
C ALA A 113 -23.91 -24.27 -18.16
N THR A 114 -24.29 -25.47 -18.59
CA THR A 114 -23.41 -26.64 -18.70
C THR A 114 -22.46 -26.50 -19.90
N GLY A 115 -21.17 -26.34 -19.60
CA GLY A 115 -20.03 -26.55 -20.50
C GLY A 115 -18.75 -26.55 -19.65
N PRO A 116 -17.80 -27.49 -19.83
CA PRO A 116 -16.67 -27.62 -18.91
C PRO A 116 -15.62 -26.55 -19.21
N LEU A 117 -15.84 -25.35 -18.69
CA LEU A 117 -14.74 -24.45 -18.36
C LEU A 117 -14.13 -25.02 -17.07
N ALA A 118 -12.88 -25.45 -17.16
CA ALA A 118 -12.08 -25.82 -16.01
C ALA A 118 -12.20 -24.72 -14.93
N PRO A 119 -12.45 -25.07 -13.66
CA PRO A 119 -12.64 -24.06 -12.63
C PRO A 119 -11.33 -23.33 -12.35
N LEU A 120 -11.19 -22.12 -12.89
CA LEU A 120 -10.31 -21.12 -12.32
C LEU A 120 -11.00 -20.57 -11.07
N ALA A 121 -10.34 -20.75 -9.93
CA ALA A 121 -10.70 -20.31 -8.57
C ALA A 121 -11.56 -21.30 -7.76
N GLN A 122 -10.86 -22.11 -6.96
CA GLN A 122 -11.21 -22.32 -5.54
C GLN A 122 -10.07 -22.99 -4.73
N ASP A 123 -8.80 -22.64 -4.99
CA ASP A 123 -7.73 -22.77 -3.97
C ASP A 123 -6.45 -22.00 -4.37
N ALA A 124 -6.57 -20.68 -4.63
CA ALA A 124 -5.42 -19.78 -4.59
C ALA A 124 -5.02 -19.51 -3.13
N GLY A 125 -4.89 -20.60 -2.34
CA GLY A 125 -4.48 -20.60 -0.95
C GLY A 125 -3.22 -19.76 -0.80
N SER A 126 -3.34 -18.69 -0.02
CA SER A 126 -2.33 -17.68 0.28
C SER A 126 -0.91 -18.05 -0.13
N VAL A 127 -0.41 -17.52 -1.26
CA VAL A 127 0.96 -17.78 -1.73
C VAL A 127 1.94 -17.60 -0.57
N THR A 128 2.60 -18.68 -0.18
CA THR A 128 3.57 -18.72 0.92
C THR A 128 4.96 -18.44 0.43
N PHE A 129 5.81 -17.88 1.31
CA PHE A 129 7.23 -17.70 1.02
C PHE A 129 8.00 -19.02 1.08
N VAL A 130 7.67 -19.86 2.07
CA VAL A 130 8.26 -21.19 2.26
C VAL A 130 7.42 -22.20 1.49
N ALA A 131 8.01 -22.77 0.45
CA ALA A 131 7.42 -23.83 -0.38
C ALA A 131 8.50 -24.47 -1.26
N PRO A 132 8.28 -25.68 -1.79
CA PRO A 132 9.08 -26.21 -2.87
C PRO A 132 9.09 -25.26 -4.09
N PRO A 133 10.16 -25.24 -4.90
CA PRO A 133 10.22 -24.37 -6.07
C PRO A 133 9.07 -24.60 -7.05
N ARG A 134 8.32 -23.52 -7.36
CA ARG A 134 7.22 -23.56 -8.34
C ARG A 134 7.67 -23.37 -9.79
N ILE A 135 8.91 -22.94 -9.98
CA ILE A 135 9.55 -22.72 -11.28
C ILE A 135 10.92 -23.40 -11.31
N SER A 136 11.36 -23.81 -12.50
CA SER A 136 12.68 -24.42 -12.69
C SER A 136 13.82 -23.37 -12.67
N PRO A 137 15.07 -23.78 -12.44
CA PRO A 137 16.23 -22.89 -12.55
C PRO A 137 16.33 -22.24 -13.95
N ALA A 138 16.08 -23.03 -14.99
CA ALA A 138 16.11 -22.54 -16.37
C ALA A 138 15.04 -21.47 -16.64
N LEU A 139 13.82 -21.64 -16.12
CA LEU A 139 12.78 -20.62 -16.26
C LEU A 139 13.13 -19.35 -15.45
N PHE A 140 13.68 -19.50 -14.25
CA PHE A 140 14.14 -18.37 -13.43
C PHE A 140 15.21 -17.54 -14.18
N ALA A 141 16.21 -18.19 -14.76
CA ALA A 141 17.24 -17.55 -15.55
C ALA A 141 16.67 -16.85 -16.79
N GLN A 142 15.76 -17.50 -17.51
CA GLN A 142 15.08 -16.91 -18.66
C GLN A 142 14.28 -15.67 -18.28
N LEU A 143 13.51 -15.70 -17.18
CA LEU A 143 12.73 -14.56 -16.75
C LEU A 143 13.62 -13.35 -16.42
N LEU A 144 14.78 -13.55 -15.78
CA LEU A 144 15.77 -12.49 -15.57
C LEU A 144 16.37 -12.00 -16.89
N GLN A 145 16.69 -12.90 -17.80
CA GLN A 145 17.26 -12.56 -19.11
C GLN A 145 16.29 -11.74 -19.98
N HIS A 146 14.99 -12.05 -19.91
CA HIS A 146 13.96 -11.40 -20.72
C HIS A 146 13.42 -10.11 -20.09
N GLY A 147 13.36 -10.02 -18.76
CA GLY A 147 12.80 -8.86 -18.08
C GLY A 147 11.28 -8.86 -18.01
N VAL A 148 10.75 -7.82 -17.35
CA VAL A 148 9.29 -7.56 -17.21
C VAL A 148 8.88 -6.20 -17.79
N GLY A 149 9.64 -5.69 -18.76
CA GLY A 149 9.37 -4.42 -19.44
C GLY A 149 10.60 -3.52 -19.64
N GLY A 150 11.67 -3.71 -18.86
CA GLY A 150 12.89 -2.89 -18.94
C GLY A 150 14.10 -3.57 -19.58
N GLY A 151 13.92 -4.74 -20.21
CA GLY A 151 15.01 -5.52 -20.82
C GLY A 151 15.70 -6.48 -19.84
N THR A 152 16.89 -6.95 -20.22
CA THR A 152 17.67 -7.93 -19.45
C THR A 152 18.05 -7.39 -18.08
N SER A 153 17.75 -8.16 -17.03
CA SER A 153 18.16 -7.84 -15.68
C SER A 153 19.69 -7.87 -15.54
N PRO A 154 20.30 -6.91 -14.83
CA PRO A 154 21.72 -7.02 -14.47
C PRO A 154 22.06 -8.21 -13.58
N ALA A 155 21.05 -8.84 -12.94
CA ALA A 155 21.20 -10.06 -12.16
C ALA A 155 21.19 -11.34 -13.00
N ALA A 156 20.82 -11.27 -14.29
CA ALA A 156 20.69 -12.44 -15.17
C ALA A 156 21.97 -13.30 -15.27
N PRO A 157 23.20 -12.73 -15.33
CA PRO A 157 24.43 -13.52 -15.35
C PRO A 157 24.66 -14.37 -14.08
N HIS A 158 23.93 -14.12 -13.00
CA HIS A 158 24.05 -14.80 -11.71
C HIS A 158 22.85 -15.71 -11.40
N ALA A 159 21.98 -15.98 -12.37
CA ALA A 159 20.70 -16.64 -12.14
C ALA A 159 20.81 -17.99 -11.42
N ASP A 160 21.78 -18.83 -11.78
CA ASP A 160 21.97 -20.15 -11.17
C ASP A 160 22.32 -20.03 -9.68
N ASP A 161 23.27 -19.15 -9.33
CA ASP A 161 23.65 -18.89 -7.94
C ASP A 161 22.48 -18.35 -7.13
N LEU A 162 21.74 -17.39 -7.70
CA LEU A 162 20.62 -16.73 -7.05
C LEU A 162 19.47 -17.70 -6.78
N TYR A 163 19.13 -18.53 -7.78
CA TYR A 163 18.15 -19.60 -7.62
C TYR A 163 18.58 -20.56 -6.50
N ASN A 164 19.82 -21.03 -6.53
CA ASN A 164 20.34 -21.96 -5.52
C ASN A 164 20.35 -21.36 -4.11
N ILE A 165 20.68 -20.06 -3.98
CA ILE A 165 20.56 -19.34 -2.71
C ILE A 165 19.11 -19.40 -2.23
N ILE A 166 18.13 -18.97 -3.02
CA ILE A 166 16.72 -18.93 -2.59
C ILE A 166 16.25 -20.31 -2.11
N VAL A 167 16.55 -21.36 -2.89
CA VAL A 167 16.18 -22.73 -2.57
C VAL A 167 16.90 -23.23 -1.30
N SER A 168 18.17 -22.88 -1.10
CA SER A 168 18.92 -23.26 0.12
C SER A 168 18.32 -22.69 1.41
N TYR A 169 17.62 -21.55 1.32
CA TYR A 169 16.87 -20.94 2.42
C TYR A 169 15.44 -21.52 2.56
N GLY A 170 15.06 -22.50 1.73
CA GLY A 170 13.72 -23.09 1.72
C GLY A 170 12.63 -22.17 1.20
N LEU A 171 13.00 -21.12 0.47
CA LEU A 171 12.09 -20.14 -0.09
C LEU A 171 11.71 -20.48 -1.53
N ASP A 172 10.54 -20.04 -1.97
CA ASP A 172 10.09 -20.22 -3.35
C ASP A 172 10.74 -19.17 -4.29
N PRO A 173 11.56 -19.59 -5.27
CA PRO A 173 12.14 -18.70 -6.28
C PRO A 173 11.12 -17.94 -7.11
N ALA A 174 9.91 -18.45 -7.33
CA ALA A 174 8.86 -17.70 -8.04
C ALA A 174 8.40 -16.48 -7.23
N VAL A 175 8.23 -16.63 -5.92
CA VAL A 175 7.84 -15.53 -5.03
C VAL A 175 8.97 -14.51 -4.90
N ALA A 176 10.21 -14.97 -4.73
CA ALA A 176 11.38 -14.10 -4.68
C ALA A 176 11.51 -13.25 -5.95
N LEU A 177 11.35 -13.87 -7.12
CA LEU A 177 11.39 -13.18 -8.39
C LEU A 177 10.21 -12.19 -8.54
N ALA A 178 9.02 -12.55 -8.09
CA ALA A 178 7.86 -11.65 -8.15
C ALA A 178 8.06 -10.36 -7.32
N PHE A 179 8.71 -10.45 -6.16
CA PHE A 179 9.13 -9.27 -5.38
C PHE A 179 10.12 -8.42 -6.18
N PHE A 180 11.19 -9.01 -6.74
CA PHE A 180 12.17 -8.25 -7.50
C PHE A 180 11.58 -7.55 -8.73
N ALA A 181 10.60 -8.18 -9.38
CA ALA A 181 9.84 -7.57 -10.46
C ALA A 181 9.03 -6.35 -9.98
N GLN A 182 8.40 -6.44 -8.81
CA GLN A 182 7.59 -5.37 -8.24
C GLN A 182 8.45 -4.21 -7.72
N GLU A 183 9.57 -4.49 -7.08
CA GLU A 183 10.43 -3.49 -6.44
C GLU A 183 11.20 -2.63 -7.44
N SER A 184 11.64 -3.23 -8.56
CA SER A 184 12.58 -2.54 -9.46
C SER A 184 12.55 -3.02 -10.91
N GLN A 185 11.52 -3.81 -11.29
CA GLN A 185 11.44 -4.45 -12.60
C GLN A 185 12.68 -5.29 -12.91
N PHE A 186 13.18 -6.04 -11.92
CA PHE A 186 14.46 -6.75 -11.99
C PHE A 186 15.69 -5.84 -12.10
N CYS A 187 15.69 -4.71 -11.39
CA CYS A 187 16.74 -3.71 -11.39
C CYS A 187 17.04 -3.09 -12.77
N THR A 188 16.05 -3.04 -13.65
CA THR A 188 16.15 -2.31 -14.93
C THR A 188 15.56 -0.90 -14.82
N ALA A 189 14.91 -0.58 -13.70
CA ALA A 189 14.30 0.72 -13.46
C ALA A 189 14.60 1.25 -12.05
N GLY A 190 14.34 2.55 -11.87
CA GLY A 190 14.42 3.22 -10.57
C GLY A 190 15.83 3.27 -9.98
N LEU A 191 15.89 3.44 -8.65
CA LEU A 191 17.14 3.61 -7.90
C LEU A 191 18.08 2.42 -8.05
N CYS A 192 17.53 1.19 -8.12
CA CYS A 192 18.33 -0.01 -8.27
C CYS A 192 19.21 0.06 -9.52
N ALA A 193 18.59 0.39 -10.66
CA ALA A 193 19.28 0.53 -11.94
C ALA A 193 20.22 1.74 -11.94
N GLN A 194 19.75 2.88 -11.43
CA GLN A 194 20.52 4.14 -11.42
C GLN A 194 21.83 4.03 -10.65
N TYR A 195 21.84 3.29 -9.54
CA TYR A 195 22.98 3.20 -8.63
C TYR A 195 23.65 1.83 -8.58
N GLY A 196 23.23 0.88 -9.43
CA GLY A 196 23.81 -0.48 -9.48
C GLY A 196 23.74 -1.18 -8.11
N MET A 197 22.57 -1.17 -7.48
CA MET A 197 22.49 -1.42 -6.03
C MET A 197 22.64 -2.89 -5.62
N ASN A 198 22.49 -3.84 -6.54
CA ASN A 198 22.42 -5.28 -6.23
C ASN A 198 21.38 -5.61 -5.14
N ASN A 199 20.32 -4.80 -5.02
CA ASN A 199 19.34 -4.88 -3.94
C ASN A 199 18.05 -5.53 -4.44
N TRP A 200 17.90 -6.83 -4.17
CA TRP A 200 16.79 -7.65 -4.65
C TRP A 200 15.41 -7.14 -4.20
N GLY A 201 15.33 -6.57 -2.99
CA GLY A 201 14.09 -6.15 -2.36
C GLY A 201 13.91 -4.64 -2.20
N MET A 202 14.82 -3.82 -2.74
CA MET A 202 14.89 -2.39 -2.40
C MET A 202 14.88 -2.13 -0.87
N THR A 203 15.62 -2.96 -0.13
CA THR A 203 15.70 -2.90 1.33
C THR A 203 16.36 -1.62 1.83
N ARG A 204 15.81 -1.07 2.92
CA ARG A 204 16.32 0.15 3.56
C ARG A 204 17.51 -0.10 4.50
N ALA A 205 17.68 -1.33 4.96
CA ALA A 205 18.72 -1.74 5.90
C ALA A 205 19.15 -3.19 5.63
N ALA A 206 20.43 -3.49 5.85
CA ALA A 206 20.98 -4.84 5.74
C ALA A 206 20.73 -5.63 7.02
N ARG A 207 20.51 -6.94 6.89
CA ARG A 207 20.55 -7.89 8.02
C ARG A 207 21.98 -8.19 8.44
N VAL A 208 22.88 -8.29 7.47
CA VAL A 208 24.29 -8.63 7.69
C VAL A 208 25.16 -7.50 7.15
N SER A 209 25.82 -6.77 8.06
CA SER A 209 26.61 -5.58 7.69
C SER A 209 27.80 -5.88 6.78
N GLN A 210 28.34 -7.10 6.85
CA GLN A 210 29.46 -7.55 6.02
C GLN A 210 29.12 -7.67 4.53
N ARG A 211 27.83 -7.69 4.19
CA ARG A 211 27.32 -7.79 2.80
C ARG A 211 27.11 -6.43 2.13
N VAL A 212 27.21 -5.35 2.89
CA VAL A 212 26.92 -3.99 2.43
C VAL A 212 28.03 -3.51 1.51
N GLY A 213 27.66 -3.13 0.29
CA GLY A 213 28.50 -2.41 -0.67
C GLY A 213 28.40 -0.88 -0.52
N GLY A 214 27.33 -0.38 0.11
CA GLY A 214 27.13 1.04 0.36
C GLY A 214 25.72 1.41 0.80
N VAL A 215 25.46 2.69 0.93
CA VAL A 215 24.13 3.24 1.24
C VAL A 215 23.81 4.35 0.24
N VAL A 216 22.72 4.19 -0.50
CA VAL A 216 22.15 5.20 -1.38
C VAL A 216 21.18 6.05 -0.57
N ARG A 217 21.46 7.35 -0.47
CA ARG A 217 20.63 8.30 0.28
C ARG A 217 19.76 9.09 -0.69
N THR A 218 18.46 9.08 -0.46
CA THR A 218 17.48 9.79 -1.30
C THR A 218 16.52 10.60 -0.45
N TYR A 219 15.71 11.44 -1.08
CA TYR A 219 14.66 12.20 -0.39
C TYR A 219 13.63 11.28 0.28
N ASN A 220 13.41 10.07 -0.27
CA ASN A 220 12.52 9.05 0.28
C ASN A 220 13.21 8.14 1.30
N GLY A 221 14.39 8.52 1.79
CA GLY A 221 15.15 7.78 2.79
C GLY A 221 16.35 7.01 2.22
N ASN A 222 16.92 6.17 3.08
CA ASN A 222 18.13 5.42 2.80
C ASN A 222 17.80 4.02 2.28
N PHE A 223 18.60 3.56 1.32
CA PHE A 223 18.55 2.22 0.74
C PHE A 223 19.95 1.62 0.74
N VAL A 224 20.04 0.32 0.97
CA VAL A 224 21.33 -0.39 0.98
C VAL A 224 21.72 -0.79 -0.44
N SER A 225 22.98 -0.64 -0.80
CA SER A 225 23.57 -1.39 -1.91
C SER A 225 24.41 -2.55 -1.37
N TYR A 226 24.43 -3.66 -2.09
CA TYR A 226 25.16 -4.87 -1.70
C TYR A 226 26.39 -5.07 -2.57
N ALA A 227 27.42 -5.69 -2.00
CA ALA A 227 28.69 -5.95 -2.70
C ALA A 227 28.51 -6.86 -3.93
N SER A 228 27.52 -7.76 -3.90
CA SER A 228 27.17 -8.66 -4.99
C SER A 228 25.66 -8.94 -5.03
N TRP A 229 25.19 -9.47 -6.15
CA TRP A 229 23.81 -9.97 -6.28
C TRP A 229 23.50 -11.09 -5.30
N GLN A 230 24.46 -11.99 -5.09
CA GLN A 230 24.35 -13.09 -4.14
C GLN A 230 24.20 -12.57 -2.70
N ASP A 231 24.91 -11.50 -2.34
CA ASP A 231 24.80 -10.88 -1.02
C ASP A 231 23.45 -10.21 -0.79
N GLY A 232 22.97 -9.45 -1.77
CA GLY A 232 21.62 -8.86 -1.72
C GLY A 232 20.53 -9.93 -1.67
N MET A 233 20.72 -11.04 -2.37
CA MET A 233 19.78 -12.16 -2.35
C MET A 233 19.73 -12.85 -0.98
N ARG A 234 20.89 -13.19 -0.39
CA ARG A 234 20.94 -13.77 0.96
C ARG A 234 20.31 -12.86 2.00
N ASP A 235 20.61 -11.56 1.93
CA ASP A 235 20.05 -10.58 2.87
C ASP A 235 18.53 -10.46 2.72
N TRP A 236 18.00 -10.50 1.50
CA TRP A 236 16.55 -10.56 1.25
C TRP A 236 15.93 -11.86 1.78
N CYS A 237 16.55 -13.02 1.54
CA CYS A 237 16.05 -14.30 2.08
C CYS A 237 15.95 -14.27 3.61
N GLU A 238 16.97 -13.73 4.27
CA GLU A 238 17.01 -13.57 5.73
C GLU A 238 16.01 -12.51 6.23
N LEU A 239 15.80 -11.44 5.47
CA LEU A 239 14.75 -10.48 5.73
C LEU A 239 13.38 -11.17 5.71
N ILE A 240 13.06 -11.94 4.67
CA ILE A 240 11.79 -12.66 4.56
C ILE A 240 11.62 -13.66 5.70
N LEU A 241 12.59 -14.54 5.92
CA LEU A 241 12.47 -15.58 6.95
C LEU A 241 12.41 -14.99 8.36
N TYR A 242 13.41 -14.21 8.75
CA TYR A 242 13.53 -13.74 10.14
C TYR A 242 12.69 -12.49 10.41
N GLY A 243 12.42 -11.69 9.38
CA GLY A 243 11.62 -10.48 9.49
C GLY A 243 10.13 -10.72 9.43
N TYR A 244 9.67 -11.73 8.68
CA TYR A 244 8.25 -11.93 8.39
C TYR A 244 7.78 -13.33 8.75
N VAL A 245 8.34 -14.37 8.13
CA VAL A 245 7.86 -15.76 8.30
C VAL A 245 7.93 -16.19 9.77
N ASN A 246 9.07 -16.02 10.43
CA ASN A 246 9.27 -16.37 11.84
C ASN A 246 8.42 -15.52 12.81
N LYS A 247 7.82 -14.44 12.32
CA LYS A 247 6.90 -13.58 13.08
C LYS A 247 5.43 -13.83 12.75
N GLY A 248 5.12 -14.91 12.01
CA GLY A 248 3.76 -15.30 11.65
C GLY A 248 3.23 -14.67 10.35
N ALA A 249 4.05 -13.90 9.64
CA ALA A 249 3.73 -13.38 8.30
C ALA A 249 4.30 -14.33 7.22
N ASP A 250 3.81 -15.55 7.21
CA ASP A 250 4.22 -16.68 6.36
C ASP A 250 3.71 -16.63 4.91
N THR A 251 2.77 -15.73 4.63
CA THR A 251 2.13 -15.56 3.33
C THR A 251 2.35 -14.17 2.78
N VAL A 252 2.35 -14.05 1.45
CA VAL A 252 2.47 -12.78 0.71
C VAL A 252 1.44 -11.76 1.21
N ALA A 253 0.19 -12.17 1.40
CA ALA A 253 -0.89 -11.31 1.90
C ALA A 253 -0.65 -10.78 3.32
N LYS A 254 0.00 -11.55 4.20
CA LYS A 254 0.34 -11.10 5.56
C LYS A 254 1.59 -10.22 5.59
N ALA A 255 2.60 -10.51 4.76
CA ALA A 255 3.87 -9.81 4.82
C ALA A 255 3.87 -8.45 4.11
N ILE A 256 3.20 -8.33 2.96
CA ILE A 256 3.25 -7.10 2.16
C ILE A 256 2.76 -5.85 2.89
N PRO A 257 1.66 -5.87 3.67
CA PRO A 257 1.23 -4.69 4.42
C PRO A 257 2.27 -4.19 5.45
N ILE A 258 3.22 -5.05 5.84
CA ILE A 258 4.33 -4.72 6.74
C ILE A 258 5.59 -4.34 5.93
N TYR A 259 5.81 -4.99 4.79
CA TYR A 259 6.96 -4.78 3.91
C TYR A 259 6.88 -3.46 3.15
N ALA A 260 5.73 -3.19 2.52
CA ALA A 260 5.44 -2.01 1.71
C ALA A 260 4.11 -1.38 2.19
N PRO A 261 4.10 -0.75 3.39
CA PRO A 261 2.89 -0.24 4.00
C PRO A 261 2.34 0.99 3.26
N ALA A 262 1.02 1.19 3.33
CA ALA A 262 0.34 2.31 2.68
C ALA A 262 0.81 3.69 3.18
N PHE A 263 1.21 3.81 4.45
CA PHE A 263 1.71 5.08 5.00
C PHE A 263 3.05 5.52 4.37
N ASP A 264 3.80 4.61 3.74
CA ASP A 264 5.02 4.91 2.98
C ASP A 264 4.71 5.14 1.48
N GLY A 265 3.44 5.46 1.15
CA GLY A 265 2.98 5.75 -0.21
C GLY A 265 2.75 4.53 -1.10
N ASN A 266 2.79 3.32 -0.54
CA ASN A 266 2.57 2.08 -1.29
C ASN A 266 1.08 1.74 -1.42
N GLN A 267 0.77 0.79 -2.31
CA GLN A 267 -0.57 0.20 -2.46
C GLN A 267 -0.49 -1.33 -2.18
N PRO A 268 -0.58 -1.76 -0.90
CA PRO A 268 -0.35 -3.16 -0.51
C PRO A 268 -1.21 -4.16 -1.27
N GLU A 269 -2.48 -3.86 -1.49
CA GLU A 269 -3.44 -4.74 -2.16
C GLU A 269 -3.06 -4.95 -3.62
N ILE A 270 -2.62 -3.89 -4.32
CA ILE A 270 -2.13 -3.99 -5.69
C ILE A 270 -0.85 -4.83 -5.73
N TYR A 271 0.09 -4.59 -4.80
CA TYR A 271 1.32 -5.38 -4.71
C TYR A 271 0.99 -6.87 -4.55
N ILE A 272 0.12 -7.24 -3.60
CA ILE A 272 -0.30 -8.63 -3.36
C ILE A 272 -0.85 -9.25 -4.65
N GLN A 273 -1.74 -8.55 -5.35
CA GLN A 273 -2.31 -9.02 -6.61
C GLN A 273 -1.26 -9.21 -7.71
N GLN A 274 -0.29 -8.30 -7.83
CA GLN A 274 0.79 -8.42 -8.82
C GLN A 274 1.67 -9.64 -8.53
N VAL A 275 2.01 -9.90 -7.26
CA VAL A 275 2.76 -11.10 -6.88
C VAL A 275 1.98 -12.36 -7.21
N HIS A 276 0.70 -12.43 -6.82
CA HIS A 276 -0.15 -13.58 -7.14
C HIS A 276 -0.26 -13.83 -8.65
N ARG A 277 -0.49 -12.78 -9.44
CA ARG A 277 -0.59 -12.88 -10.90
C ARG A 277 0.70 -13.37 -11.53
N ARG A 278 1.87 -12.88 -11.08
CA ARG A 278 3.18 -13.30 -11.60
C ARG A 278 3.49 -14.76 -11.25
N VAL A 279 3.32 -15.15 -9.99
CA VAL A 279 3.55 -16.53 -9.55
C VAL A 279 2.62 -17.50 -10.29
N ALA A 280 1.33 -17.15 -10.39
CA ALA A 280 0.35 -17.96 -11.13
C ALA A 280 0.65 -18.06 -12.62
N ALA A 281 1.22 -17.00 -13.22
CA ALA A 281 1.59 -16.99 -14.63
C ALA A 281 2.86 -17.80 -14.92
N TRP A 282 3.77 -17.98 -13.95
CA TRP A 282 5.03 -18.69 -14.16
C TRP A 282 4.99 -20.15 -13.72
N GLN A 283 4.19 -20.48 -12.72
CA GLN A 283 4.11 -21.85 -12.21
C GLN A 283 3.68 -22.83 -13.30
N GLY A 284 4.34 -23.98 -13.37
CA GLY A 284 4.02 -25.03 -14.34
C GLY A 284 4.40 -24.72 -15.80
N ILE A 285 5.08 -23.60 -16.08
CA ILE A 285 5.67 -23.34 -17.40
C ILE A 285 6.93 -24.17 -17.59
N ASP A 286 7.00 -24.89 -18.70
CA ASP A 286 8.24 -25.50 -19.20
C ASP A 286 9.11 -24.43 -19.92
N PRO A 287 10.41 -24.29 -19.60
CA PRO A 287 11.32 -23.38 -20.29
C PRO A 287 11.28 -23.44 -21.83
N GLU A 288 11.09 -24.62 -22.43
CA GLU A 288 10.96 -24.71 -23.90
C GLU A 288 9.67 -24.06 -24.40
N THR A 289 8.57 -24.23 -23.65
CA THR A 289 7.31 -23.55 -23.95
C THR A 289 7.44 -22.05 -23.82
N TRP A 290 8.17 -21.52 -22.84
CA TRP A 290 8.42 -20.08 -22.69
C TRP A 290 9.12 -19.49 -23.91
N ASN A 291 10.22 -20.13 -24.34
CA ASN A 291 11.01 -19.71 -25.50
C ASN A 291 10.30 -19.88 -26.85
N ASN A 292 9.27 -20.71 -26.92
CA ASN A 292 8.50 -20.98 -28.13
C ASN A 292 7.09 -20.38 -28.09
N ASN A 293 6.69 -19.71 -27.01
CA ASN A 293 5.33 -19.21 -26.86
C ASN A 293 5.06 -18.00 -27.79
N PRO A 294 4.20 -18.10 -28.82
CA PRO A 294 3.81 -16.94 -29.62
C PRO A 294 2.86 -15.99 -28.87
N SER A 295 2.41 -16.32 -27.65
CA SER A 295 1.67 -15.42 -26.74
C SER A 295 2.56 -14.61 -25.79
N ARG A 296 3.87 -14.54 -26.10
CA ARG A 296 4.86 -13.66 -25.45
C ARG A 296 4.42 -12.21 -25.33
N TYR A 297 3.61 -11.76 -26.29
CA TYR A 297 2.84 -10.54 -26.20
C TYR A 297 1.39 -10.91 -25.94
N ARG A 298 0.76 -10.18 -25.02
CA ARG A 298 -0.68 -10.32 -24.80
C ARG A 298 -1.36 -9.98 -26.11
N LYS A 299 -1.94 -11.00 -26.75
CA LYS A 299 -2.62 -10.85 -28.03
C LYS A 299 -3.97 -10.22 -27.78
N TYR A 300 -4.20 -9.13 -28.48
CA TYR A 300 -5.46 -8.42 -28.46
C TYR A 300 -6.15 -8.58 -29.81
N PRO A 301 -7.49 -8.62 -29.84
CA PRO A 301 -8.24 -8.73 -31.09
C PRO A 301 -7.94 -7.55 -32.02
N ASP A 302 -7.64 -6.38 -31.46
CA ASP A 302 -7.29 -5.16 -32.17
C ASP A 302 -6.43 -4.23 -31.27
N LEU A 303 -5.79 -3.24 -31.90
CA LEU A 303 -4.89 -2.29 -31.22
C LEU A 303 -5.61 -1.41 -30.19
N GLU A 304 -6.83 -0.96 -30.49
CA GLU A 304 -7.62 -0.08 -29.62
C GLU A 304 -7.96 -0.80 -28.31
N SER A 305 -8.55 -1.99 -28.41
CA SER A 305 -8.85 -2.86 -27.26
C SER A 305 -7.58 -3.19 -26.48
N GLY A 306 -6.47 -3.47 -27.16
CA GLY A 306 -5.21 -3.80 -26.50
C GLY A 306 -4.63 -2.66 -25.68
N LEU A 307 -4.56 -1.45 -26.25
CA LEU A 307 -4.07 -0.28 -25.54
C LEU A 307 -5.00 0.11 -24.37
N MET A 308 -6.32 -0.05 -24.54
CA MET A 308 -7.26 0.19 -23.45
C MET A 308 -7.13 -0.83 -22.32
N ILE A 309 -6.99 -2.12 -22.64
CA ILE A 309 -6.77 -3.16 -21.64
C ILE A 309 -5.46 -2.90 -20.89
N GLU A 310 -4.38 -2.53 -21.57
CA GLU A 310 -3.12 -2.20 -20.88
C GLU A 310 -3.23 -0.92 -20.05
N THR A 311 -3.98 0.08 -20.51
CA THR A 311 -4.23 1.32 -19.75
C THR A 311 -4.98 1.03 -18.45
N PHE A 312 -6.03 0.21 -18.50
CA PHE A 312 -6.76 -0.21 -17.28
C PHE A 312 -5.91 -1.09 -16.37
N ARG A 313 -5.15 -2.03 -16.96
CA ARG A 313 -4.26 -2.91 -16.21
C ARG A 313 -3.18 -2.14 -15.46
N ALA A 314 -2.65 -1.06 -16.04
CA ALA A 314 -1.66 -0.21 -15.39
C ALA A 314 -2.20 0.39 -14.07
N SER A 315 -3.50 0.63 -13.98
CA SER A 315 -4.20 1.08 -12.77
C SER A 315 -4.69 -0.07 -11.89
N GLY A 316 -4.31 -1.32 -12.17
CA GLY A 316 -4.78 -2.50 -11.44
C GLY A 316 -6.23 -2.90 -11.72
N LEU A 317 -6.83 -2.39 -12.79
CA LEU A 317 -8.24 -2.59 -13.15
C LEU A 317 -8.38 -3.44 -14.42
N ASP A 318 -9.57 -3.98 -14.63
CA ASP A 318 -9.91 -4.71 -15.85
C ASP A 318 -10.79 -3.83 -16.75
N TYR A 319 -10.42 -3.73 -18.03
CA TYR A 319 -11.25 -3.06 -19.03
C TYR A 319 -12.42 -3.96 -19.44
N GLN A 320 -13.62 -3.41 -19.32
CA GLN A 320 -14.89 -4.06 -19.66
C GLN A 320 -15.59 -3.29 -20.79
N PRO A 321 -15.45 -3.71 -22.06
CA PRO A 321 -15.97 -2.94 -23.19
C PRO A 321 -17.48 -2.84 -23.22
N THR A 322 -18.23 -3.67 -22.47
CA THR A 322 -19.69 -3.60 -22.42
C THR A 322 -20.22 -2.70 -21.30
N TRP A 323 -19.35 -2.23 -20.40
CA TRP A 323 -19.76 -1.40 -19.28
C TRP A 323 -19.94 0.05 -19.69
N ALA A 324 -20.97 0.68 -19.12
CA ALA A 324 -21.40 2.04 -19.46
C ALA A 324 -20.27 3.08 -19.36
N PHE A 325 -19.52 3.09 -18.25
CA PHE A 325 -18.43 4.06 -18.05
C PHE A 325 -17.29 3.88 -19.04
N HIS A 326 -16.94 2.63 -19.36
CA HIS A 326 -15.87 2.35 -20.30
C HIS A 326 -16.28 2.73 -21.73
N GLN A 327 -17.52 2.40 -22.14
CA GLN A 327 -18.10 2.86 -23.40
C GLN A 327 -18.13 4.38 -23.49
N PHE A 328 -18.57 5.06 -22.43
CA PHE A 328 -18.60 6.52 -22.37
C PHE A 328 -17.21 7.13 -22.54
N VAL A 329 -16.20 6.63 -21.80
CA VAL A 329 -14.82 7.11 -21.90
C VAL A 329 -14.25 6.89 -23.30
N MET A 330 -14.55 5.75 -23.94
CA MET A 330 -14.13 5.49 -25.32
C MET A 330 -14.78 6.45 -26.31
N ASN A 331 -16.07 6.72 -26.15
CA ASN A 331 -16.81 7.64 -27.02
C ASN A 331 -16.32 9.09 -26.85
N GLU A 332 -16.03 9.52 -25.62
CA GLU A 332 -15.42 10.83 -25.35
C GLU A 332 -14.03 10.96 -25.95
N ALA A 333 -13.19 9.92 -25.85
CA ALA A 333 -11.87 9.89 -26.48
C ALA A 333 -11.97 9.99 -28.01
N LYS A 334 -12.87 9.23 -28.63
CA LYS A 334 -13.16 9.30 -30.08
C LYS A 334 -13.67 10.68 -30.51
N ALA A 335 -14.37 11.39 -29.61
CA ALA A 335 -14.84 12.74 -29.83
C ALA A 335 -13.80 13.84 -29.48
N GLY A 336 -12.53 13.47 -29.25
CA GLY A 336 -11.44 14.42 -28.98
C GLY A 336 -11.43 14.98 -27.56
N ARG A 337 -12.15 14.37 -26.61
CA ARG A 337 -12.23 14.80 -25.20
C ARG A 337 -11.82 13.68 -24.24
N PRO A 338 -10.60 13.11 -24.37
CA PRO A 338 -10.19 11.97 -23.56
C PRO A 338 -10.27 12.29 -22.07
N LEU A 339 -10.64 11.29 -21.26
CA LEU A 339 -10.64 11.40 -19.80
C LEU A 339 -9.32 10.88 -19.18
N GLY A 340 -8.47 10.24 -19.98
CA GLY A 340 -7.21 9.63 -19.53
C GLY A 340 -7.41 8.28 -18.83
N SER A 341 -6.38 7.83 -18.12
CA SER A 341 -6.38 6.54 -17.41
C SER A 341 -7.34 6.56 -16.21
N PRO A 342 -7.97 5.42 -15.87
CA PRO A 342 -8.74 5.31 -14.63
C PRO A 342 -7.82 5.44 -13.42
N LEU A 343 -8.25 6.15 -12.39
CA LEU A 343 -7.50 6.30 -11.13
C LEU A 343 -8.02 5.38 -10.03
N GLY A 344 -9.17 4.75 -10.24
CA GLY A 344 -9.80 3.84 -9.29
C GLY A 344 -10.93 3.05 -9.91
N LYS A 345 -11.44 2.08 -9.14
CA LYS A 345 -12.63 1.31 -9.51
C LYS A 345 -13.88 2.20 -9.50
N ALA A 346 -14.94 1.73 -10.15
CA ALA A 346 -16.25 2.35 -9.98
C ALA A 346 -16.80 2.06 -8.57
N GLU A 347 -17.34 3.07 -7.91
CA GLU A 347 -17.85 2.99 -6.55
C GLU A 347 -19.24 3.61 -6.44
N ARG A 348 -20.03 3.11 -5.49
CA ARG A 348 -21.34 3.69 -5.16
C ARG A 348 -21.17 4.77 -4.10
N ILE A 349 -21.79 5.93 -4.33
CA ILE A 349 -21.88 7.01 -3.35
C ILE A 349 -23.33 7.44 -3.19
N GLU A 350 -23.66 8.03 -2.04
CA GLU A 350 -24.98 8.58 -1.76
C GLU A 350 -24.87 10.09 -1.50
N ILE A 351 -25.73 10.87 -2.14
CA ILE A 351 -25.83 12.31 -1.94
C ILE A 351 -27.31 12.67 -1.79
N ASN A 352 -27.70 13.20 -0.63
CA ASN A 352 -29.08 13.62 -0.33
C ASN A 352 -30.14 12.53 -0.61
N GLY A 353 -29.86 11.27 -0.27
CA GLY A 353 -30.77 10.14 -0.52
C GLY A 353 -30.77 9.61 -1.95
N GLN A 354 -29.99 10.20 -2.87
CA GLN A 354 -29.81 9.72 -4.23
C GLN A 354 -28.49 8.96 -4.35
N LEU A 355 -28.56 7.72 -4.83
CA LEU A 355 -27.37 6.91 -5.11
C LEU A 355 -26.79 7.26 -6.49
N TYR A 356 -25.47 7.20 -6.58
CA TYR A 356 -24.70 7.36 -7.80
C TYR A 356 -23.66 6.27 -7.91
N MET A 357 -23.40 5.80 -9.12
CA MET A 357 -22.14 5.13 -9.43
C MET A 357 -21.16 6.20 -9.89
N VAL A 358 -19.91 6.15 -9.44
CA VAL A 358 -18.86 7.11 -9.80
C VAL A 358 -17.57 6.39 -10.16
N GLN A 359 -16.80 6.91 -11.11
CA GLN A 359 -15.45 6.43 -11.38
C GLN A 359 -14.51 7.60 -11.72
N PRO A 360 -13.39 7.76 -11.00
CA PRO A 360 -12.41 8.79 -11.28
C PRO A 360 -11.47 8.38 -12.42
N PHE A 361 -11.22 9.32 -13.34
CA PHE A 361 -10.22 9.24 -14.40
C PHE A 361 -9.26 10.44 -14.29
N ALA A 362 -8.12 10.37 -14.98
CA ALA A 362 -7.04 11.35 -14.84
C ALA A 362 -7.45 12.81 -15.14
N LEU A 363 -8.42 13.03 -16.03
CA LEU A 363 -8.86 14.36 -16.46
C LEU A 363 -10.29 14.72 -16.02
N ASP A 364 -11.06 13.77 -15.48
CA ASP A 364 -12.43 14.01 -15.00
C ASP A 364 -12.96 12.84 -14.18
N THR A 365 -14.10 13.03 -13.51
CA THR A 365 -14.85 11.96 -12.85
C THR A 365 -16.15 11.72 -13.62
N VAL A 366 -16.44 10.46 -13.96
CA VAL A 366 -17.73 10.09 -14.56
C VAL A 366 -18.67 9.57 -13.50
N TYR A 367 -19.97 9.79 -13.70
CA TYR A 367 -21.00 9.30 -12.80
C TYR A 367 -22.31 9.01 -13.53
N THR A 368 -23.16 8.19 -12.91
CA THR A 368 -24.55 7.99 -13.33
C THR A 368 -25.45 7.88 -12.11
N PRO A 369 -26.62 8.52 -12.09
CA PRO A 369 -27.59 8.33 -11.01
C PRO A 369 -28.14 6.90 -11.05
N LEU A 370 -28.12 6.23 -9.90
CA LEU A 370 -28.68 4.89 -9.75
C LEU A 370 -30.17 4.99 -9.41
N ALA A 371 -30.98 4.16 -10.07
CA ALA A 371 -32.35 3.94 -9.63
C ALA A 371 -32.35 3.12 -8.34
N SER A 372 -33.44 3.19 -7.56
CA SER A 372 -33.61 2.38 -6.36
C SER A 372 -33.52 0.87 -6.65
N VAL A 373 -33.88 0.46 -7.88
CA VAL A 373 -33.68 -0.88 -8.41
C VAL A 373 -32.65 -0.82 -9.53
N GLU A 374 -31.56 -1.57 -9.42
CA GLU A 374 -30.42 -1.48 -10.37
C GLU A 374 -30.81 -1.78 -11.81
N SER A 375 -31.74 -2.72 -12.05
CA SER A 375 -32.24 -3.04 -13.39
C SER A 375 -33.04 -1.89 -14.05
N GLN A 376 -33.43 -0.88 -13.27
CA GLN A 376 -34.11 0.33 -13.74
C GLN A 376 -33.13 1.51 -13.92
N THR A 377 -31.85 1.32 -13.60
CA THR A 377 -30.83 2.36 -13.78
C THR A 377 -30.64 2.64 -15.26
N ASN A 378 -30.68 3.93 -15.63
CA ASN A 378 -30.40 4.34 -16.99
C ASN A 378 -28.89 4.41 -17.24
N TRP A 379 -28.31 3.27 -17.60
CA TRP A 379 -26.88 3.14 -17.89
C TRP A 379 -26.40 3.88 -19.14
N SER A 380 -27.30 4.47 -19.96
CA SER A 380 -26.88 5.40 -21.02
C SER A 380 -26.69 6.83 -20.52
N ASP A 381 -27.18 7.18 -19.33
CA ASP A 381 -27.04 8.50 -18.72
C ASP A 381 -25.74 8.58 -17.89
N VAL A 382 -24.60 8.50 -18.60
CA VAL A 382 -23.28 8.73 -18.01
C VAL A 382 -22.90 10.19 -18.20
N ARG A 383 -22.49 10.84 -17.12
CA ARG A 383 -22.19 12.27 -17.06
C ARG A 383 -20.77 12.51 -16.55
N ARG A 384 -20.24 13.70 -16.81
CA ARG A 384 -18.94 14.17 -16.33
C ARG A 384 -19.10 15.17 -15.19
N MET A 385 -18.22 15.14 -14.20
CA MET A 385 -18.17 16.13 -13.13
C MET A 385 -17.93 17.52 -13.70
N ASN A 386 -17.03 17.69 -14.67
CA ASN A 386 -16.83 19.00 -15.31
C ASN A 386 -18.11 19.57 -15.96
N GLY A 387 -19.02 18.71 -16.42
CA GLY A 387 -20.32 19.14 -16.93
C GLY A 387 -21.20 19.81 -15.86
N LEU A 388 -21.09 19.38 -14.60
CA LEU A 388 -21.77 20.04 -13.47
C LEU A 388 -21.20 21.43 -13.18
N LEU A 389 -19.88 21.60 -13.33
CA LEU A 389 -19.21 22.87 -13.05
C LEU A 389 -19.54 23.94 -14.10
N ILE A 390 -19.72 23.53 -15.36
CA ILE A 390 -20.09 24.43 -16.45
C ILE A 390 -21.60 24.71 -16.46
N GLY A 391 -22.42 23.73 -16.06
CA GLY A 391 -23.89 23.85 -16.01
C GLY A 391 -24.46 24.49 -14.73
N GLY A 392 -23.68 24.61 -13.65
CA GLY A 392 -24.11 25.14 -12.34
C GLY A 392 -24.22 26.67 -12.24
N GLY A 393 -24.32 27.36 -13.38
CA GLY A 393 -24.51 28.81 -13.47
C GLY A 393 -25.96 29.24 -13.77
N GLN A 394 -26.96 28.44 -13.37
CA GLN A 394 -28.37 28.82 -13.37
C GLN A 394 -29.01 28.62 -12.01
#